data_AF-A0A8T4VNX5-F1
#
_entry.id   AF-A0A8T4VNX5-F1
#
_cell.length_a   1.000
_cell.length_b   1.000
_cell.length_c   1.000
_cell.angle_alpha   90.00
_cell.angle_beta   90.00
_cell.angle_gamma   90.00
#
_symmetry.space_group_name_H-M   'P 1'
#
loop_
_entity.id
_entity.type
_entity.pdbx_description
1 polymer ?
#
loop_
_entity_poly.entity_id
_entity_poly.type
_entity_poly.pdbx_seq_one_letter_code
_entity_poly.pdbx_strand_id
1 'polypeptide(L)' 'MASLNISIRREAYDFLHRLKSKNKSFSDVILGFKKDQSDLMMFFGVLRESDWKEKGQEMKEFRTSFDKRLQ' A
#
# COMPACT_ATOMS: atom_id res chain seq x y z
N MET A 1 -26.79 -12.45 -13.26
CA MET A 1 -25.91 -11.30 -12.96
C MET A 1 -26.13 -10.25 -14.04
N ALA A 2 -26.29 -8.98 -13.69
CA ALA A 2 -26.43 -7.92 -14.69
C ALA A 2 -25.05 -7.61 -15.29
N SER A 3 -24.95 -7.59 -16.62
CA SER A 3 -23.73 -7.19 -17.34
C SER A 3 -23.70 -5.67 -17.49
N LEU A 4 -22.61 -5.04 -17.03
CA LEU A 4 -22.35 -3.62 -17.27
C LEU A 4 -21.24 -3.48 -18.31
N ASN A 5 -21.53 -2.71 -19.36
CA ASN A 5 -20.54 -2.33 -20.36
C ASN A 5 -19.94 -0.97 -19.96
N ILE A 6 -18.62 -0.93 -19.83
CA ILE A 6 -17.89 0.31 -19.52
C ILE A 6 -16.87 0.59 -20.62
N SER A 7 -16.73 1.86 -20.98
CA SER A 7 -15.70 2.34 -21.89
C SER A 7 -14.52 2.85 -21.06
N ILE A 8 -13.35 2.28 -21.28
CA ILE A 8 -12.10 2.69 -20.61
C ILE A 8 -11.07 3.12 -21.63
N ARG A 9 -10.12 3.96 -21.19
CA ARG A 9 -8.97 4.34 -22.02
C ARG A 9 -8.12 3.12 -22.34
N ARG A 10 -7.45 3.15 -23.50
CA ARG A 10 -6.59 2.05 -23.95
C ARG A 10 -5.48 1.74 -22.94
N GLU A 11 -4.89 2.75 -22.30
CA GLU A 11 -3.85 2.51 -21.28
C GLU A 11 -4.38 1.73 -20.07
N ALA A 12 -5.61 2.05 -19.63
CA ALA A 12 -6.26 1.35 -18.52
C ALA A 12 -6.60 -0.10 -18.90
N TYR A 13 -7.01 -0.34 -20.15
CA TYR A 13 -7.23 -1.69 -20.66
C TYR A 13 -5.94 -2.51 -20.66
N ASP A 14 -4.84 -1.96 -21.19
CA ASP A 14 -3.55 -2.66 -21.27
C ASP A 14 -3.00 -2.98 -19.87
N PHE A 15 -3.21 -2.06 -18.91
CA PHE A 15 -2.86 -2.27 -17.51
C PHE A 15 -3.64 -3.44 -16.88
N LEU A 16 -4.97 -3.45 -17.04
CA LEU A 16 -5.82 -4.53 -16.54
C LEU A 16 -5.49 -5.87 -17.22
N HIS A 17 -5.12 -5.83 -18.50
CA HIS A 17 -4.76 -7.02 -19.27
C HIS A 17 -3.46 -7.64 -18.77
N ARG A 18 -2.44 -6.83 -18.44
CA ARG A 18 -1.17 -7.32 -17.87
C ARG A 18 -1.34 -7.98 -16.50
N LEU A 19 -2.25 -7.46 -15.69
CA LEU A 19 -2.52 -7.97 -14.34
C LEU A 19 -3.38 -9.24 -14.32
N LYS A 20 -4.12 -9.49 -15.40
CA LYS A 20 -4.95 -10.67 -15.54
C LYS A 20 -4.08 -11.92 -15.69
N SER A 21 -3.93 -12.69 -14.60
CA SER A 21 -3.41 -14.06 -14.68
C SER A 21 -4.37 -14.95 -15.48
N LYS A 22 -3.87 -15.99 -16.16
CA LYS A 22 -4.65 -16.84 -17.11
C LYS A 22 -5.99 -17.37 -16.56
N ASN A 23 -6.13 -17.50 -15.24
CA ASN A 23 -7.33 -18.02 -14.57
C ASN A 23 -8.21 -16.96 -13.86
N LYS A 24 -7.93 -15.65 -13.99
CA LYS A 24 -8.71 -14.60 -13.31
C LYS A 24 -9.60 -13.84 -14.29
N SER A 25 -10.82 -13.47 -13.87
CA SER A 25 -11.68 -12.56 -14.63
C SER A 25 -11.27 -11.10 -14.41
N PHE A 26 -11.65 -10.20 -15.32
CA PHE A 26 -11.41 -8.77 -15.14
C PHE A 26 -12.13 -8.22 -13.89
N SER A 27 -13.30 -8.77 -13.56
CA SER A 27 -14.03 -8.44 -12.33
C SER A 27 -13.21 -8.78 -11.08
N ASP A 28 -12.52 -9.92 -11.07
CA ASP A 28 -11.67 -10.34 -9.94
C ASP A 28 -10.46 -9.41 -9.77
N VAL A 29 -9.89 -8.94 -10.87
CA VAL A 29 -8.78 -7.98 -10.86
C VAL A 29 -9.24 -6.65 -10.24
N ILE A 30 -10.40 -6.13 -10.68
CA ILE A 30 -10.96 -4.87 -10.16
C ILE A 30 -11.33 -5.00 -8.68
N LEU A 31 -11.93 -6.12 -8.27
CA LEU A 31 -12.29 -6.37 -6.88
C LEU A 31 -11.06 -6.55 -5.99
N GLY A 32 -9.96 -7.10 -6.51
CA GLY A 32 -8.67 -7.17 -5.81
C GLY A 32 -8.16 -5.79 -5.39
N PHE A 33 -8.20 -4.81 -6.29
CA PHE A 33 -7.80 -3.43 -5.97
C PHE A 33 -8.64 -2.79 -4.86
N LYS A 34 -9.94 -3.10 -4.82
CA LYS A 34 -10.83 -2.60 -3.75
C LYS A 34 -10.48 -3.23 -2.39
N LYS A 35 -9.98 -4.46 -2.39
CA LYS A 35 -9.60 -5.21 -1.19
C LYS A 35 -8.25 -4.74 -0.63
N ASP A 36 -7.30 -4.39 -1.49
CA ASP A 36 -5.98 -3.87 -1.06
C ASP A 36 -6.06 -2.47 -0.44
N GLN A 37 -7.04 -1.64 -0.83
CA GLN A 37 -7.26 -0.33 -0.19
C GLN A 37 -7.64 -0.44 1.30
N SER A 38 -8.38 -1.49 1.68
CA SER A 38 -8.72 -1.74 3.09
C SER A 38 -7.50 -2.16 3.92
N ASP A 39 -6.60 -2.97 3.37
CA ASP A 39 -5.40 -3.40 4.08
C ASP A 39 -4.40 -2.25 4.26
N LEU A 40 -4.23 -1.38 3.26
CA LEU A 40 -3.42 -0.16 3.41
C LEU A 40 -3.95 0.74 4.53
N MET A 41 -5.27 0.93 4.65
CA MET A 41 -5.86 1.69 5.75
C MET A 41 -5.61 1.05 7.13
N MET A 42 -5.57 -0.29 7.22
CA MET A 42 -5.17 -0.98 8.46
C MET A 42 -3.72 -0.65 8.86
N PHE A 43 -2.78 -0.63 7.90
CA PHE A 43 -1.40 -0.24 8.17
C PHE A 43 -1.27 1.22 8.61
N PHE A 44 -2.08 2.13 8.06
CA PHE A 44 -2.11 3.53 8.51
C PHE A 44 -2.67 3.69 9.93
N GLY A 45 -3.59 2.83 10.37
CA GLY A 45 -4.13 2.82 11.73
C GLY A 45 -3.07 2.51 12.78
N VAL A 46 -2.25 1.48 12.53
CA VAL A 46 -1.15 1.07 13.43
C VAL A 46 -0.09 2.17 13.57
N LEU A 47 0.19 2.90 12.50
CA LEU A 47 1.14 4.03 12.52
C LEU A 47 0.59 5.29 13.21
N ARG A 48 -0.72 5.35 13.49
CA ARG A 48 -1.37 6.51 14.11
C ARG A 48 -1.27 6.50 15.63
N GLU A 49 -1.13 5.32 16.24
CA GLU A 49 -0.93 5.16 17.69
C GLU A 49 0.54 5.33 18.12
N SER A 50 1.47 5.36 17.17
CA SER A 50 2.89 5.56 17.47
C SER A 50 3.16 7.04 17.78
N ASP A 51 3.72 7.35 18.95
CA ASP A 51 4.21 8.69 19.26
C ASP A 51 5.52 8.96 18.50
N TRP A 52 5.36 9.58 17.33
CA TRP A 52 6.46 9.94 16.44
C TRP A 52 7.44 10.95 17.05
N LYS A 53 7.02 11.74 18.05
CA LYS A 53 7.94 12.64 18.76
C LYS A 53 8.88 11.87 19.66
N GLU A 54 8.35 10.94 20.44
CA GLU A 54 9.14 10.09 21.33
C GLU A 54 10.12 9.22 20.52
N LYS A 55 9.64 8.59 19.44
CA LYS A 55 10.51 7.82 18.53
C LYS A 55 11.61 8.65 17.88
N GLY A 56 11.32 9.90 17.51
CA GLY A 56 12.31 10.83 16.96
C GLY A 56 13.38 11.23 17.99
N GLN A 57 13.02 11.32 19.27
CA GLN A 57 13.94 11.61 20.36
C GLN A 57 14.86 10.41 20.62
N GLU A 58 14.30 9.20 20.74
CA GLU A 58 15.06 7.95 20.91
C GLU A 58 16.09 7.76 19.80
N MET A 59 15.73 8.02 18.54
CA MET A 59 16.66 7.90 17.40
C MET A 59 17.80 8.92 17.46
N LYS A 60 17.55 10.15 17.93
CA LYS A 60 18.60 11.16 18.10
C LYS A 60 19.57 10.78 19.22
N GLU A 61 19.06 10.29 20.34
CA GLU A 61 19.86 9.84 21.47
C GLU A 61 20.68 8.60 21.10
N PHE A 62 20.07 7.65 20.39
CA PHE A 62 20.75 6.47 19.86
C PHE A 62 21.90 6.85 18.93
N ARG A 63 21.67 7.74 17.96
CA ARG A 63 22.71 8.23 17.05
C ARG A 63 23.85 8.90 17.81
N THR A 64 23.52 9.77 18.75
CA THR A 64 24.51 10.47 19.59
C THR A 64 25.31 9.49 20.45
N SER A 65 24.67 8.42 20.95
CA SER A 65 25.34 7.37 21.73
C SER A 65 26.29 6.51 20.89
N PHE A 66 25.93 6.27 19.62
CA PHE A 66 26.76 5.54 18.66
C PHE A 66 27.98 6.36 18.24
N ASP A 67 27.79 7.63 17.92
CA ASP A 67 28.88 8.54 17.55
C ASP A 67 29.91 8.68 18.70
N LYS A 68 29.46 8.73 19.95
CA LYS A 68 30.33 8.74 21.14
C LYS A 68 31.12 7.46 21.36
N ARG A 69 30.66 6.32 20.84
CA ARG A 69 31.35 5.01 20.96
C ARG A 69 32.35 4.77 19.82
N LEU A 70 32.23 5.53 18.73
CA LEU A 70 33.09 5.44 17.55
C LEU A 70 34.27 6.44 17.59
N GLN A 71 34.30 7.35 18.57
CA GLN A 71 35.46 8.19 18.93
C GLN A 71 36.32 7.51 19.99
#